data_AF-A0A9P4YHZ2-F1
#
_entry.id   AF-A0A9P4YHZ2-F1
#
_cell.length_a   1.000
_cell.length_b   1.000
_cell.length_c   1.000
_cell.angle_alpha   90.00
_cell.angle_beta   90.00
_cell.angle_gamma   90.00
#
_symmetry.space_group_name_H-M   'P 1'
#
loop_
_entity.id
_entity.type
_entity.pdbx_description
1 polymer ?
#
loop_
_entity_poly.entity_id
_entity_poly.type
_entity_poly.pdbx_seq_one_letter_code
_entity_poly.pdbx_strand_id
1 'polypeptide(L)'
;MPAYHSIFLDEANVQTIGSSDLDIDPDSESYDCLDEVLSLYRANTFFRNFEIKGPADRMMIYGILFVSECLGKVKPNMSSREAEKALINASLDHFAIPGDAAFPLNQAFEPPKDRQDAEALRQYVVFPLGLFGNALYLKINAVNTDIYPKCDKNSQFDFTPDYTPGVKGRPSMSYLKKVAIVGATGTIGQCIVREILKAQKHEVTAITRSASNTVMPEGVNVAKVDYDNRFTLVSALRGQDVLIITMASSAPKDIQIKLVEAAAEADVPYIIPNGWGLDATHPVSDDVFLGPPQRAVYKRIEELGKSAWINFVSGFWYEFSLVGGPNAYGFDIDNRSVTFYDDGTARINTSTWDQTGRAVANFLSLKEKPENGEDERLTISGFKNKNVFFSSFLVSQKDMFQSILRATGTKEEDWKITHEPSEQRYKSAVESFRQGNRDGFVRAMFTRMFYPEGSGNSAGAFEATNNLQNDLLDLPDEDIDELTKAAIENPEQFRRNYS
;
A
#
# COMPACT_ATOMS: atom_id res chain seq x y z
N MET A 1 -27.69 29.85 -23.50
CA MET A 1 -26.38 29.22 -23.21
C MET A 1 -25.93 28.48 -24.45
N PRO A 2 -24.63 28.48 -24.79
CA PRO A 2 -24.10 27.62 -25.86
C PRO A 2 -24.39 26.14 -25.55
N ALA A 3 -24.44 25.30 -26.58
CA ALA A 3 -24.57 23.85 -26.41
C ALA A 3 -23.28 23.27 -25.78
N TYR A 4 -23.42 22.46 -24.73
CA TYR A 4 -22.31 21.92 -23.92
C TYR A 4 -21.91 20.52 -24.38
N HIS A 5 -20.73 20.36 -24.98
CA HIS A 5 -20.18 19.06 -25.34
C HIS A 5 -19.20 18.56 -24.26
N SER A 6 -19.09 17.25 -24.14
CA SER A 6 -18.15 16.60 -23.21
C SER A 6 -16.71 17.01 -23.50
N ILE A 7 -15.97 17.34 -22.45
CA ILE A 7 -14.55 17.73 -22.53
C ILE A 7 -13.65 16.56 -22.98
N PHE A 8 -14.18 15.33 -22.97
CA PHE A 8 -13.47 14.12 -23.42
C PHE A 8 -13.51 13.89 -24.95
N LEU A 9 -13.84 14.91 -25.75
CA LEU A 9 -13.85 14.85 -27.23
C LEU A 9 -12.58 15.42 -27.92
N ASP A 10 -11.57 15.83 -27.15
CA ASP A 10 -10.28 16.46 -27.53
C ASP A 10 -10.25 17.97 -27.90
N GLU A 11 -9.20 18.62 -27.38
CA GLU A 11 -8.67 20.01 -27.42
C GLU A 11 -9.57 21.22 -27.05
N ALA A 12 -9.22 21.80 -25.89
CA ALA A 12 -9.40 23.19 -25.45
C ALA A 12 -10.82 23.76 -25.44
N ASN A 13 -11.57 23.49 -24.37
CA ASN A 13 -12.63 24.38 -23.90
C ASN A 13 -12.64 24.41 -22.36
N VAL A 14 -11.85 25.33 -21.78
CA VAL A 14 -11.97 25.64 -20.35
C VAL A 14 -13.13 26.62 -20.18
N GLN A 15 -14.17 26.23 -19.44
CA GLN A 15 -15.23 27.14 -19.01
C GLN A 15 -15.32 27.18 -17.48
N THR A 16 -15.35 28.40 -16.95
CA THR A 16 -15.52 28.73 -15.54
C THR A 16 -17.00 28.62 -15.17
N ILE A 17 -17.34 27.70 -14.27
CA ILE A 17 -18.69 27.54 -13.71
C ILE A 17 -18.61 27.80 -12.20
N GLY A 18 -19.59 28.53 -11.66
CA GLY A 18 -19.58 29.06 -10.30
C GLY A 18 -19.41 27.99 -9.23
N SER A 19 -18.47 28.25 -8.31
CA SER A 19 -18.00 27.33 -7.28
C SER A 19 -19.06 26.94 -6.26
N SER A 20 -19.32 25.64 -6.16
CA SER A 20 -19.80 24.97 -4.96
C SER A 20 -18.71 24.05 -4.40
N ASP A 21 -18.78 23.69 -3.11
CA ASP A 21 -17.83 22.77 -2.44
C ASP A 21 -17.81 21.33 -3.01
N LEU A 22 -18.53 21.09 -4.10
CA LEU A 22 -18.66 19.80 -4.79
C LEU A 22 -18.05 19.79 -6.20
N ASP A 23 -17.57 20.94 -6.68
CA ASP A 23 -17.03 21.05 -8.03
C ASP A 23 -15.53 20.71 -7.99
N ILE A 24 -15.21 19.51 -8.49
CA ILE A 24 -13.83 19.12 -8.76
C ILE A 24 -13.37 19.93 -9.98
N ASP A 25 -12.19 20.55 -9.88
CA ASP A 25 -11.58 21.29 -10.98
C ASP A 25 -11.53 20.40 -12.25
N PRO A 26 -12.11 20.83 -13.40
CA PRO A 26 -12.03 20.10 -14.66
C PRO A 26 -10.59 19.80 -15.11
N ASP A 27 -9.61 20.59 -14.64
CA ASP A 27 -8.19 20.36 -14.89
C ASP A 27 -7.54 19.40 -13.86
N SER A 28 -8.30 18.87 -12.90
CA SER A 28 -7.83 17.89 -11.90
C SER A 28 -7.57 16.52 -12.53
N GLU A 29 -6.46 15.88 -12.15
CA GLU A 29 -6.15 14.48 -12.53
C GLU A 29 -7.18 13.47 -11.99
N SER A 30 -8.02 13.86 -11.03
CA SER A 30 -9.12 13.04 -10.49
C SER A 30 -10.46 13.30 -11.16
N TYR A 31 -10.56 14.26 -12.09
CA TYR A 31 -11.81 14.60 -12.76
C TYR A 31 -12.15 13.52 -13.78
N ASP A 32 -13.27 12.85 -13.57
CA ASP A 32 -13.77 11.83 -14.49
C ASP A 32 -15.09 12.23 -15.14
N CYS A 33 -15.57 11.35 -16.01
CA CYS A 33 -16.87 11.49 -16.66
C CYS A 33 -18.07 11.55 -15.69
N LEU A 34 -17.93 11.09 -14.45
CA LEU A 34 -18.97 11.23 -13.41
C LEU A 34 -18.96 12.63 -12.83
N ASP A 35 -17.78 13.20 -12.59
CA ASP A 35 -17.63 14.59 -12.18
C ASP A 35 -18.21 15.53 -13.22
N GLU A 36 -17.96 15.24 -14.51
CA GLU A 36 -18.57 15.96 -15.62
C GLU A 36 -20.09 15.85 -15.63
N VAL A 37 -20.64 14.64 -15.49
CA VAL A 37 -22.10 14.43 -15.45
C VAL A 37 -22.74 15.16 -14.29
N LEU A 38 -22.14 15.14 -13.10
CA LEU A 38 -22.68 15.78 -11.89
C LEU A 38 -22.58 17.30 -11.94
N SER A 39 -21.48 17.82 -12.48
CA SER A 39 -21.28 19.24 -12.74
C SER A 39 -22.33 19.75 -13.74
N LEU A 40 -22.50 19.05 -14.86
CA LEU A 40 -23.43 19.45 -15.94
C LEU A 40 -24.90 19.20 -15.61
N TYR A 41 -25.21 18.29 -14.66
CA TYR A 41 -26.57 18.09 -14.16
C TYR A 41 -27.14 19.34 -13.47
N ARG A 42 -26.28 20.17 -12.85
CA ARG A 42 -26.69 21.37 -12.11
C ARG A 42 -27.11 22.55 -12.97
N ALA A 43 -26.81 22.51 -14.26
CA ALA A 43 -27.41 23.42 -15.23
C ALA A 43 -28.62 22.72 -15.85
N ASN A 44 -29.77 23.39 -15.93
CA ASN A 44 -30.96 22.90 -16.66
C ASN A 44 -30.63 22.69 -18.16
N THR A 45 -30.00 21.57 -18.49
CA THR A 45 -29.51 21.27 -19.83
C THR A 45 -30.67 20.73 -20.65
N PHE A 46 -31.34 21.63 -21.37
CA PHE A 46 -32.36 21.26 -22.35
C PHE A 46 -31.69 20.68 -23.60
N PHE A 47 -31.74 19.35 -23.75
CA PHE A 47 -31.20 18.61 -24.92
C PHE A 47 -31.95 18.84 -26.25
N ARG A 48 -32.93 19.74 -26.31
CA ARG A 48 -33.81 19.88 -27.50
C ARG A 48 -33.07 20.18 -28.79
N ASN A 49 -31.92 20.86 -28.73
CA ASN A 49 -31.08 21.22 -29.89
C ASN A 49 -29.62 20.76 -29.72
N PHE A 50 -29.37 19.69 -28.96
CA PHE A 50 -28.02 19.21 -28.70
C PHE A 50 -27.53 18.28 -29.81
N GLU A 51 -26.46 18.68 -30.53
CA GLU A 51 -25.81 17.85 -31.54
C GLU A 51 -24.83 16.88 -30.88
N ILE A 52 -24.96 15.57 -31.12
CA ILE A 52 -24.08 14.58 -30.50
C ILE A 52 -22.83 14.41 -31.37
N LYS A 53 -21.67 14.85 -30.87
CA LYS A 53 -20.41 14.82 -31.64
C LYS A 53 -19.64 13.50 -31.53
N GLY A 54 -19.91 12.70 -30.49
CA GLY A 54 -19.19 11.43 -30.30
C GLY A 54 -19.68 10.57 -29.14
N PRO A 55 -18.99 9.47 -28.84
CA PRO A 55 -19.36 8.53 -27.77
C PRO A 55 -19.36 9.17 -26.36
N ALA A 56 -18.47 10.13 -26.10
CA ALA A 56 -18.39 10.82 -24.81
C ALA A 56 -19.65 11.68 -24.54
N ASP A 57 -20.12 12.44 -25.53
CA ASP A 57 -21.41 13.15 -25.47
C ASP A 57 -22.58 12.20 -25.17
N ARG A 58 -22.58 11.01 -25.78
CA ARG A 58 -23.61 9.99 -25.51
C ARG A 58 -23.56 9.57 -24.05
N MET A 59 -22.39 9.21 -23.55
CA MET A 59 -22.16 8.77 -22.17
C MET A 59 -22.60 9.84 -21.16
N MET A 60 -22.25 11.10 -21.41
CA MET A 60 -22.68 12.25 -20.60
C MET A 60 -24.21 12.39 -20.57
N ILE A 61 -24.90 12.29 -21.70
CA ILE A 61 -26.37 12.36 -21.76
C ILE A 61 -27.01 11.20 -20.99
N TYR A 62 -26.50 9.98 -21.16
CA TYR A 62 -26.98 8.81 -20.40
C TYR A 62 -26.78 8.99 -18.90
N GLY A 63 -25.63 9.51 -18.48
CA GLY A 63 -25.35 9.82 -17.08
C GLY A 63 -26.33 10.85 -16.49
N ILE A 64 -26.62 11.93 -17.22
CA ILE A 64 -27.58 12.97 -16.79
C ILE A 64 -29.02 12.42 -16.67
N LEU A 65 -29.43 11.57 -17.62
CA LEU A 65 -30.74 10.89 -17.57
C LEU A 65 -30.81 9.92 -16.38
N PHE A 66 -29.74 9.18 -16.11
CA PHE A 66 -29.66 8.26 -14.99
C PHE A 66 -29.72 8.98 -13.63
N VAL A 67 -29.00 10.09 -13.47
CA VAL A 67 -29.07 10.93 -12.26
C VAL A 67 -30.51 11.43 -12.04
N SER A 68 -31.22 11.82 -13.12
CA SER A 68 -32.63 12.22 -13.04
C SER A 68 -33.53 11.06 -12.56
N GLU A 69 -33.30 9.85 -13.06
CA GLU A 69 -34.05 8.67 -12.62
C GLU A 69 -33.76 8.34 -11.15
N CYS A 70 -32.48 8.34 -10.74
CA CYS A 70 -32.06 8.12 -9.36
C CYS A 70 -32.74 9.10 -8.39
N LEU A 71 -32.76 10.39 -8.72
CA LEU A 71 -33.42 11.42 -7.92
C LEU A 71 -34.94 11.23 -7.87
N GLY A 72 -35.55 10.69 -8.92
CA GLY A 72 -36.97 10.30 -8.91
C GLY A 72 -37.30 9.12 -8.01
N LYS A 73 -36.33 8.25 -7.71
CA LYS A 73 -36.51 7.06 -6.85
C LYS A 73 -36.31 7.38 -5.36
N VAL A 74 -35.58 8.44 -5.03
CA VAL A 74 -35.33 8.90 -3.65
C VAL A 74 -36.43 9.87 -3.22
N LYS A 75 -37.17 9.52 -2.15
CA LYS A 75 -38.21 10.38 -1.58
C LYS A 75 -37.70 11.09 -0.33
N PRO A 76 -38.19 12.33 -0.02
CA PRO A 76 -37.73 13.11 1.14
C PRO A 76 -37.88 12.44 2.51
N ASN A 77 -38.72 11.41 2.61
CA ASN A 77 -39.02 10.67 3.84
C ASN A 77 -38.37 9.28 3.91
N MET A 78 -37.49 8.93 2.96
CA MET A 78 -36.72 7.69 3.02
C MET A 78 -35.57 7.81 4.01
N SER A 79 -35.32 6.76 4.79
CA SER A 79 -34.08 6.65 5.55
C SER A 79 -32.88 6.45 4.63
N SER A 80 -31.66 6.77 5.09
CA SER A 80 -30.43 6.61 4.31
C SER A 80 -30.28 5.20 3.73
N ARG A 81 -30.66 4.16 4.48
CA ARG A 81 -30.57 2.76 4.07
C ARG A 81 -31.65 2.37 3.04
N GLU A 82 -32.82 3.01 3.09
CA GLU A 82 -33.88 2.80 2.10
C GLU A 82 -33.56 3.52 0.79
N ALA A 83 -32.99 4.73 0.87
CA ALA A 83 -32.49 5.46 -0.30
C ALA A 83 -31.34 4.70 -0.96
N GLU A 84 -30.38 4.17 -0.19
CA GLU A 84 -29.29 3.30 -0.68
C GLU A 84 -29.85 2.09 -1.45
N LYS A 85 -30.79 1.36 -0.85
CA LYS A 85 -31.41 0.20 -1.50
C LYS A 85 -32.18 0.59 -2.77
N ALA A 86 -32.84 1.75 -2.77
CA ALA A 86 -33.56 2.25 -3.94
C ALA A 86 -32.62 2.62 -5.09
N LEU A 87 -31.48 3.24 -4.79
CA LEU A 87 -30.46 3.60 -5.78
C LEU A 87 -29.73 2.37 -6.35
N ILE A 88 -29.37 1.40 -5.50
CA ILE A 88 -28.78 0.12 -5.93
C ILE A 88 -29.75 -0.61 -6.85
N ASN A 89 -31.02 -0.71 -6.47
CA ASN A 89 -32.02 -1.36 -7.31
C ASN A 89 -32.21 -0.62 -8.64
N ALA A 90 -32.21 0.72 -8.64
CA ALA A 90 -32.30 1.52 -9.87
C ALA A 90 -31.08 1.30 -10.79
N SER A 91 -29.89 1.05 -10.24
CA SER A 91 -28.70 0.71 -11.04
C SER A 91 -28.74 -0.69 -11.66
N LEU A 92 -29.62 -1.56 -11.16
CA LEU A 92 -29.83 -2.93 -11.65
C LEU A 92 -31.06 -3.04 -12.57
N ASP A 93 -31.92 -2.02 -12.61
CA ASP A 93 -33.08 -1.96 -13.49
C ASP A 93 -32.66 -1.82 -14.97
N HIS A 94 -33.47 -2.34 -15.89
CA HIS A 94 -33.21 -2.20 -17.32
C HIS A 94 -33.39 -0.76 -17.78
N PHE A 95 -32.28 -0.11 -18.16
CA PHE A 95 -32.31 1.24 -18.73
C PHE A 95 -32.82 1.23 -20.19
N ALA A 96 -33.74 2.13 -20.51
CA ALA A 96 -34.28 2.26 -21.87
C ALA A 96 -33.21 2.82 -22.83
N ILE A 97 -33.13 2.27 -24.04
CA ILE A 97 -32.22 2.75 -25.10
C ILE A 97 -33.01 3.42 -26.25
N PRO A 98 -32.37 4.23 -27.12
CA PRO A 98 -32.99 4.76 -28.32
C PRO A 98 -33.72 3.69 -29.13
N GLY A 99 -34.97 3.96 -29.49
CA GLY A 99 -35.88 3.00 -30.10
C GLY A 99 -36.84 2.32 -29.12
N ASP A 100 -36.52 2.27 -27.82
CA ASP A 100 -37.45 1.78 -26.79
C ASP A 100 -38.52 2.84 -26.53
N ALA A 101 -39.78 2.44 -26.37
CA ALA A 101 -40.91 3.35 -26.15
C ALA A 101 -40.76 4.23 -24.88
N ALA A 102 -40.00 3.74 -23.90
CA ALA A 102 -39.72 4.44 -22.65
C ALA A 102 -38.52 5.40 -22.71
N PHE A 103 -37.78 5.46 -23.82
CA PHE A 103 -36.61 6.33 -23.93
C PHE A 103 -37.01 7.80 -24.17
N PRO A 104 -36.66 8.73 -23.26
CA PRO A 104 -37.20 10.10 -23.25
C PRO A 104 -36.69 10.98 -24.40
N LEU A 105 -35.61 10.57 -25.11
CA LEU A 105 -34.95 11.35 -26.14
C LEU A 105 -34.98 10.68 -27.53
N ASN A 106 -35.99 9.86 -27.83
CA ASN A 106 -36.15 9.19 -29.13
C ASN A 106 -36.19 10.14 -30.35
N GLN A 107 -36.46 11.43 -30.15
CA GLN A 107 -36.43 12.44 -31.21
C GLN A 107 -35.01 12.96 -31.51
N ALA A 108 -34.05 12.74 -30.61
CA ALA A 108 -32.67 13.24 -30.72
C ALA A 108 -31.64 12.12 -30.94
N PHE A 109 -32.04 10.86 -30.82
CA PHE A 109 -31.15 9.70 -30.96
C PHE A 109 -31.66 8.75 -32.03
N GLU A 110 -30.74 8.27 -32.89
CA GLU A 110 -31.05 7.19 -33.82
C GLU A 110 -31.16 5.85 -33.07
N PRO A 111 -32.16 5.02 -33.40
CA PRO A 111 -32.26 3.67 -32.86
C PRO A 111 -31.09 2.80 -33.36
N PRO A 112 -30.67 1.78 -32.58
CA PRO A 112 -29.69 0.80 -33.03
C PRO A 112 -30.08 0.18 -34.37
N LYS A 113 -29.07 -0.13 -35.20
CA LYS A 113 -29.29 -0.61 -36.57
C LYS A 113 -29.85 -2.02 -36.61
N ASP A 114 -29.51 -2.84 -35.62
CA ASP A 114 -29.96 -4.21 -35.48
C ASP A 114 -29.95 -4.66 -34.02
N ARG A 115 -30.34 -5.92 -33.79
CA ARG A 115 -30.43 -6.51 -32.45
C ARG A 115 -29.06 -6.68 -31.77
N GLN A 116 -28.00 -6.93 -32.53
CA GLN A 116 -26.64 -7.05 -31.97
C GLN A 116 -26.12 -5.68 -31.54
N ASP A 117 -26.36 -4.63 -32.33
CA ASP A 117 -26.06 -3.24 -32.01
C ASP A 117 -26.83 -2.77 -30.76
N ALA A 118 -28.10 -3.18 -30.64
CA ALA A 118 -28.91 -2.92 -29.44
C ALA A 118 -28.38 -3.63 -28.18
N GLU A 119 -27.96 -4.89 -28.29
CA GLU A 119 -27.37 -5.65 -27.17
C GLU A 119 -25.99 -5.09 -26.79
N ALA A 120 -25.17 -4.69 -27.76
CA ALA A 120 -23.88 -4.04 -27.53
C ALA A 120 -24.04 -2.67 -26.85
N LEU A 121 -24.99 -1.85 -27.29
CA LEU A 121 -25.31 -0.58 -26.66
C LEU A 121 -25.79 -0.76 -25.21
N ARG A 122 -26.62 -1.78 -24.96
CA ARG A 122 -27.05 -2.13 -23.59
C ARG A 122 -25.87 -2.55 -22.72
N GLN A 123 -24.97 -3.39 -23.22
CA GLN A 123 -23.77 -3.78 -22.46
C GLN A 123 -22.84 -2.58 -22.19
N TYR A 124 -22.70 -1.69 -23.17
CA TYR A 124 -21.88 -0.48 -23.07
C TYR A 124 -22.44 0.55 -22.08
N VAL A 125 -23.77 0.62 -21.91
CA VAL A 125 -24.44 1.56 -20.99
C VAL A 125 -24.66 0.95 -19.60
N VAL A 126 -24.99 -0.34 -19.49
CA VAL A 126 -25.26 -1.02 -18.20
C VAL A 126 -24.00 -1.18 -17.35
N PHE A 127 -22.84 -1.47 -17.97
CA PHE A 127 -21.60 -1.68 -17.22
C PHE A 127 -21.10 -0.40 -16.52
N PRO A 128 -21.09 0.79 -17.17
CA PRO A 128 -20.86 2.05 -16.48
C PRO A 128 -21.95 2.36 -15.45
N LEU A 129 -23.25 2.27 -15.79
CA LEU A 129 -24.33 2.71 -14.89
C LEU A 129 -24.38 1.94 -13.54
N GLY A 130 -23.98 0.67 -13.52
CA GLY A 130 -23.79 -0.09 -12.28
C GLY A 130 -22.66 0.45 -11.39
N LEU A 131 -21.60 0.99 -11.98
CA LEU A 131 -20.52 1.69 -11.28
C LEU A 131 -20.96 3.11 -10.84
N PHE A 132 -21.81 3.77 -11.64
CA PHE A 132 -22.36 5.10 -11.35
C PHE A 132 -23.22 5.11 -10.07
N GLY A 133 -24.10 4.11 -9.87
CA GLY A 133 -24.98 4.07 -8.70
C GLY A 133 -24.23 4.03 -7.36
N ASN A 134 -23.11 3.31 -7.33
CA ASN A 134 -22.29 3.15 -6.13
C ASN A 134 -21.38 4.38 -5.87
N ALA A 135 -20.85 5.00 -6.94
CA ALA A 135 -20.07 6.22 -6.85
C ALA A 135 -20.91 7.46 -6.47
N LEU A 136 -22.13 7.56 -7.01
CA LEU A 136 -23.09 8.61 -6.66
C LEU A 136 -23.48 8.55 -5.17
N TYR A 137 -23.66 7.34 -4.64
CA TYR A 137 -23.94 7.09 -3.23
C TYR A 137 -22.81 7.57 -2.31
N LEU A 138 -21.55 7.23 -2.62
CA LEU A 138 -20.39 7.65 -1.84
C LEU A 138 -20.22 9.19 -1.85
N LYS A 139 -20.48 9.84 -2.99
CA LYS A 139 -20.41 11.31 -3.10
C LYS A 139 -21.58 12.04 -2.44
N ILE A 140 -22.81 11.50 -2.46
CA ILE A 140 -23.97 12.10 -1.76
C ILE A 140 -23.85 11.97 -0.24
N ASN A 141 -23.32 10.85 0.28
CA ASN A 141 -23.14 10.66 1.73
C ASN A 141 -21.97 11.44 2.33
N ALA A 142 -20.97 11.83 1.53
CA ALA A 142 -19.91 12.74 1.98
C ALA A 142 -20.42 14.14 2.34
N VAL A 143 -21.63 14.51 1.88
CA VAL A 143 -22.23 15.85 2.07
C VAL A 143 -23.21 15.90 3.24
N ASN A 144 -23.61 14.75 3.81
CA ASN A 144 -24.63 14.71 4.87
C ASN A 144 -24.05 14.73 6.29
N THR A 145 -22.73 14.93 6.45
CA THR A 145 -22.07 15.00 7.75
C THR A 145 -21.73 16.39 8.28
N ASP A 146 -21.94 17.48 7.52
CA ASP A 146 -21.68 18.84 8.05
C ASP A 146 -22.80 19.84 7.76
N ILE A 147 -23.62 20.06 8.79
CA ILE A 147 -24.56 21.17 8.89
C ILE A 147 -23.76 22.46 9.14
N TYR A 148 -23.81 23.39 8.18
CA TYR A 148 -23.59 24.84 8.30
C TYR A 148 -22.68 25.37 9.43
N PRO A 149 -21.54 25.98 9.07
CA PRO A 149 -21.10 27.21 9.69
C PRO A 149 -21.23 28.38 8.70
N LYS A 150 -22.02 29.38 9.10
CA LYS A 150 -22.00 30.71 8.49
C LYS A 150 -20.61 31.34 8.66
N CYS A 151 -19.98 31.80 7.59
CA CYS A 151 -18.96 32.86 7.56
C CYS A 151 -18.58 33.11 6.10
N ASP A 152 -18.17 34.27 5.62
CA ASP A 152 -18.41 35.68 5.93
C ASP A 152 -17.99 36.38 4.62
N LYS A 153 -18.67 37.46 4.23
CA LYS A 153 -18.37 38.16 2.98
C LYS A 153 -17.17 39.06 3.23
N ASN A 154 -15.96 38.64 2.84
CA ASN A 154 -14.87 39.48 2.31
C ASN A 154 -13.52 38.76 2.39
N SER A 155 -13.02 38.26 1.27
CA SER A 155 -11.58 38.32 0.97
C SER A 155 -11.37 38.09 -0.54
N GLN A 156 -11.08 39.17 -1.25
CA GLN A 156 -10.54 39.17 -2.60
C GLN A 156 -9.14 38.54 -2.59
N PHE A 157 -8.84 37.65 -3.53
CA PHE A 157 -7.46 37.45 -3.95
C PHE A 157 -7.36 37.32 -5.48
N ASP A 158 -6.30 37.96 -5.95
CA ASP A 158 -6.03 38.47 -7.29
C ASP A 158 -5.43 37.38 -8.19
N PHE A 159 -5.74 37.44 -9.49
CA PHE A 159 -5.25 36.53 -10.52
C PHE A 159 -4.24 37.26 -11.41
N THR A 160 -3.04 36.70 -11.58
CA THR A 160 -2.27 36.88 -12.82
C THR A 160 -1.60 35.58 -13.25
N PRO A 161 -1.71 35.17 -14.53
CA PRO A 161 -1.14 33.93 -15.06
C PRO A 161 0.17 34.19 -15.80
N ASP A 162 1.13 33.28 -15.68
CA ASP A 162 2.19 33.13 -16.68
C ASP A 162 2.25 31.66 -17.13
N TYR A 163 1.87 31.44 -18.38
CA TYR A 163 1.89 30.17 -19.09
C TYR A 163 2.97 30.21 -20.17
N THR A 164 3.79 29.16 -20.23
CA THR A 164 4.51 28.76 -21.45
C THR A 164 4.24 27.27 -21.72
N PRO A 165 3.87 26.88 -22.96
CA PRO A 165 3.55 25.51 -23.32
C PRO A 165 4.82 24.67 -23.49
N GLY A 166 4.95 23.63 -22.68
CA GLY A 166 5.85 22.50 -22.91
C GLY A 166 5.11 21.22 -22.57
N VAL A 167 5.14 20.26 -23.49
CA VAL A 167 4.60 18.89 -23.39
C VAL A 167 4.66 18.36 -21.94
N LYS A 168 3.52 18.30 -21.23
CA LYS A 168 3.50 17.89 -19.81
C LYS A 168 3.52 16.37 -19.69
N GLY A 169 4.72 15.81 -19.52
CA GLY A 169 4.88 14.61 -18.71
C GLY A 169 4.44 14.90 -17.26
N ARG A 170 4.08 13.84 -16.52
CA ARG A 170 3.73 13.86 -15.09
C ARG A 170 4.62 14.88 -14.34
N PRO A 171 4.06 15.82 -13.56
CA PRO A 171 4.87 16.77 -12.80
C PRO A 171 5.88 15.99 -11.94
N SER A 172 7.13 16.42 -11.98
CA SER A 172 8.22 15.84 -11.18
C SER A 172 7.87 15.97 -9.71
N MET A 173 7.42 14.88 -9.09
CA MET A 173 7.21 14.82 -7.64
C MET A 173 8.59 14.87 -6.96
N SER A 174 8.78 15.83 -6.06
CA SER A 174 10.04 15.93 -5.31
C SER A 174 10.25 14.78 -4.32
N TYR A 175 9.20 14.01 -3.99
CA TYR A 175 9.20 12.80 -3.13
C TYR A 175 7.82 12.14 -3.22
N LEU A 176 7.66 10.90 -2.72
CA LEU A 176 6.35 10.21 -2.72
C LEU A 176 5.45 10.79 -1.66
N LYS A 177 4.21 11.20 -1.98
CA LYS A 177 3.33 11.89 -1.02
C LYS A 177 2.24 10.97 -0.46
N LYS A 178 1.58 10.18 -1.31
CA LYS A 178 0.43 9.34 -0.93
C LYS A 178 0.85 7.89 -0.72
N VAL A 179 0.79 7.45 0.54
CA VAL A 179 1.31 6.14 0.97
C VAL A 179 0.14 5.26 1.42
N ALA A 180 -0.14 4.20 0.68
CA ALA A 180 -1.06 3.16 1.11
C ALA A 180 -0.30 2.08 1.90
N ILE A 181 -0.85 1.66 3.05
CA ILE A 181 -0.25 0.59 3.86
C ILE A 181 -1.29 -0.45 4.29
N VAL A 182 -0.99 -1.72 4.02
CA VAL A 182 -1.71 -2.87 4.56
C VAL A 182 -0.97 -3.37 5.80
N GLY A 183 -1.69 -3.57 6.91
CA GLY A 183 -1.09 -4.02 8.17
C GLY A 183 -0.58 -2.88 9.06
N ALA A 184 -1.14 -1.66 8.91
CA ALA A 184 -0.75 -0.43 9.62
C ALA A 184 -0.64 -0.56 11.15
N THR A 185 -1.40 -1.46 11.78
CA THR A 185 -1.38 -1.70 13.23
C THR A 185 -0.67 -2.99 13.63
N GLY A 186 -0.07 -3.69 12.67
CA GLY A 186 0.77 -4.85 12.93
C GLY A 186 2.10 -4.43 13.55
N THR A 187 2.86 -5.41 14.02
CA THR A 187 4.13 -5.20 14.73
C THR A 187 5.11 -4.27 14.01
N ILE A 188 5.36 -4.52 12.72
CA ILE A 188 6.24 -3.67 11.92
C ILE A 188 5.49 -2.47 11.31
N GLY A 189 4.24 -2.67 10.89
CA GLY A 189 3.43 -1.63 10.28
C GLY A 189 3.23 -0.41 11.20
N GLN A 190 3.03 -0.63 12.50
CA GLN A 190 2.90 0.47 13.46
C GLN A 190 4.20 1.28 13.59
N CYS A 191 5.36 0.63 13.49
CA CYS A 191 6.66 1.29 13.58
C CYS A 191 6.88 2.15 12.33
N ILE A 192 6.55 1.62 11.15
CA ILE A 192 6.59 2.34 9.87
C ILE A 192 5.65 3.54 9.91
N VAL A 193 4.37 3.35 10.29
CA VAL A 193 3.38 4.44 10.37
C VAL A 193 3.84 5.53 11.33
N ARG A 194 4.35 5.15 12.51
CA ARG A 194 4.84 6.10 13.51
C ARG A 194 5.96 6.98 12.94
N GLU A 195 6.94 6.41 12.27
CA GLU A 195 8.05 7.21 11.69
C GLU A 195 7.60 8.03 10.47
N ILE A 196 6.70 7.52 9.63
CA ILE A 196 6.13 8.29 8.52
C ILE A 196 5.36 9.52 9.03
N LEU A 197 4.56 9.37 10.08
CA LEU A 197 3.81 10.49 10.68
C LEU A 197 4.74 11.52 11.32
N LYS A 198 5.81 11.10 11.98
CA LYS A 198 6.84 12.00 12.53
C LYS A 198 7.51 12.85 11.44
N ALA A 199 7.71 12.27 10.25
CA ALA A 199 8.32 12.99 9.13
C ALA A 199 7.43 14.12 8.59
N GLN A 200 6.10 14.06 8.80
CA GLN A 200 5.12 15.08 8.38
C GLN A 200 5.17 15.45 6.88
N LYS A 201 5.64 14.53 6.03
CA LYS A 201 5.77 14.71 4.58
C LYS A 201 4.75 13.93 3.77
N HIS A 202 4.15 12.90 4.36
CA HIS A 202 3.37 11.89 3.65
C HIS A 202 1.94 11.80 4.18
N GLU A 203 0.99 11.58 3.28
CA GLU A 203 -0.39 11.26 3.58
C GLU A 203 -0.54 9.73 3.63
N VAL A 204 -0.81 9.19 4.81
CA VAL A 204 -0.88 7.73 5.01
C VAL A 204 -2.32 7.25 4.96
N THR A 205 -2.59 6.24 4.13
CA THR A 205 -3.87 5.54 4.05
C THR A 205 -3.71 4.08 4.48
N ALA A 206 -4.27 3.72 5.63
CA ALA A 206 -4.34 2.34 6.08
C ALA A 206 -5.46 1.59 5.35
N ILE A 207 -5.08 0.56 4.61
CA ILE A 207 -6.02 -0.38 3.99
C ILE A 207 -6.34 -1.46 5.03
N THR A 208 -7.59 -1.51 5.46
CA THR A 208 -8.07 -2.41 6.51
C THR A 208 -9.31 -3.17 6.09
N ARG A 209 -9.54 -4.34 6.70
CA ARG A 209 -10.73 -5.16 6.44
C ARG A 209 -12.00 -4.40 6.84
N SER A 210 -13.08 -4.53 6.07
CA SER A 210 -14.38 -3.88 6.37
C SER A 210 -14.89 -4.17 7.78
N ALA A 211 -14.72 -5.41 8.26
CA ALA A 211 -15.12 -5.84 9.60
C ALA A 211 -14.18 -5.40 10.73
N SER A 212 -13.05 -4.74 10.42
CA SER A 212 -12.13 -4.26 11.44
C SER A 212 -12.71 -3.09 12.22
N ASN A 213 -12.60 -3.18 13.54
CA ASN A 213 -12.88 -2.11 14.51
C ASN A 213 -11.59 -1.53 15.09
N THR A 214 -10.43 -1.83 14.49
CA THR A 214 -9.14 -1.31 14.95
C THR A 214 -9.12 0.20 14.79
N VAL A 215 -8.79 0.90 15.88
CA VAL A 215 -8.59 2.35 15.87
C VAL A 215 -7.23 2.64 15.27
N MET A 216 -7.19 3.48 14.23
CA MET A 216 -5.93 3.94 13.65
C MET A 216 -5.34 5.11 14.44
N PRO A 217 -4.01 5.29 14.44
CA PRO A 217 -3.38 6.50 14.96
C PRO A 217 -3.93 7.76 14.30
N GLU A 218 -3.90 8.87 15.02
CA GLU A 218 -4.24 10.18 14.47
C GLU A 218 -3.34 10.52 13.27
N GLY A 219 -3.91 11.13 12.23
CA GLY A 219 -3.21 11.44 10.98
C GLY A 219 -3.17 10.31 9.95
N VAL A 220 -3.76 9.14 10.24
CA VAL A 220 -3.87 8.02 9.29
C VAL A 220 -5.29 7.95 8.72
N ASN A 221 -5.41 8.08 7.40
CA ASN A 221 -6.65 7.85 6.67
C ASN A 221 -7.00 6.36 6.68
N VAL A 222 -8.29 6.03 6.67
CA VAL A 222 -8.76 4.64 6.69
C VAL A 222 -9.50 4.31 5.42
N ALA A 223 -9.01 3.33 4.67
CA ALA A 223 -9.71 2.72 3.56
C ALA A 223 -10.18 1.31 3.97
N LYS A 224 -11.50 1.14 4.15
CA LYS A 224 -12.11 -0.16 4.43
C LYS A 224 -12.33 -0.94 3.15
N VAL A 225 -11.80 -2.15 3.08
CA VAL A 225 -11.85 -3.01 1.89
C VAL A 225 -12.31 -4.43 2.23
N ASP A 226 -12.88 -5.08 1.22
CA ASP A 226 -13.04 -6.52 1.19
C ASP A 226 -11.93 -7.11 0.31
N TYR A 227 -11.03 -7.88 0.90
CA TYR A 227 -9.90 -8.44 0.18
C TYR A 227 -10.28 -9.48 -0.88
N ASP A 228 -11.50 -10.01 -0.83
CA ASP A 228 -12.03 -10.89 -1.87
C ASP A 228 -12.75 -10.11 -2.98
N ASN A 229 -12.92 -8.79 -2.81
CA ASN A 229 -13.51 -7.91 -3.81
C ASN A 229 -12.45 -6.99 -4.44
N ARG A 230 -12.03 -7.35 -5.66
CA ARG A 230 -11.06 -6.59 -6.46
C ARG A 230 -11.37 -5.11 -6.55
N PHE A 231 -12.64 -4.74 -6.77
CA PHE A 231 -13.03 -3.35 -6.94
C PHE A 231 -12.71 -2.50 -5.70
N THR A 232 -12.97 -3.03 -4.50
CA THR A 232 -12.70 -2.29 -3.26
C THR A 232 -11.19 -2.07 -3.04
N LEU A 233 -10.36 -3.04 -3.44
CA LEU A 233 -8.90 -2.91 -3.38
C LEU A 233 -8.39 -1.86 -4.38
N VAL A 234 -8.84 -1.91 -5.63
CA VAL A 234 -8.46 -0.94 -6.68
C VAL A 234 -8.88 0.47 -6.27
N SER A 235 -10.12 0.64 -5.80
CA SER A 235 -10.62 1.94 -5.35
C SER A 235 -9.80 2.53 -4.20
N ALA A 236 -9.32 1.70 -3.27
CA ALA A 236 -8.48 2.17 -2.16
C ALA A 236 -7.04 2.53 -2.60
N LEU A 237 -6.58 1.98 -3.73
CA LEU A 237 -5.21 2.14 -4.23
C LEU A 237 -5.08 3.22 -5.31
N ARG A 238 -6.18 3.67 -5.92
CA ARG A 238 -6.17 4.72 -6.95
C ARG A 238 -5.55 6.01 -6.42
N GLY A 239 -4.62 6.57 -7.20
CA GLY A 239 -3.94 7.82 -6.88
C GLY A 239 -2.92 7.72 -5.75
N GLN A 240 -2.56 6.51 -5.30
CA GLN A 240 -1.48 6.29 -4.33
C GLN A 240 -0.13 6.21 -5.06
N ASP A 241 0.92 6.77 -4.46
CA ASP A 241 2.27 6.77 -5.01
C ASP A 241 3.00 5.47 -4.70
N VAL A 242 2.67 4.83 -3.58
CA VAL A 242 3.29 3.58 -3.13
C VAL A 242 2.31 2.75 -2.31
N LEU A 243 2.40 1.43 -2.48
CA LEU A 243 1.75 0.44 -1.62
C LEU A 243 2.78 -0.29 -0.76
N ILE A 244 2.60 -0.26 0.56
CA ILE A 244 3.40 -0.99 1.55
C ILE A 244 2.61 -2.17 2.11
N ILE A 245 3.19 -3.37 2.09
CA ILE A 245 2.52 -4.59 2.55
C ILE A 245 3.24 -5.14 3.79
N THR A 246 2.59 -5.10 4.96
CA THR A 246 3.11 -5.58 6.25
C THR A 246 2.22 -6.66 6.87
N MET A 247 1.92 -7.70 6.08
CA MET A 247 1.00 -8.75 6.49
C MET A 247 1.65 -9.77 7.44
N ALA A 248 0.88 -10.23 8.44
CA ALA A 248 1.33 -11.31 9.32
C ALA A 248 1.60 -12.60 8.53
N SER A 249 2.56 -13.41 9.00
CA SER A 249 2.93 -14.70 8.39
C SER A 249 1.78 -15.72 8.36
N SER A 250 0.76 -15.53 9.20
CA SER A 250 -0.47 -16.33 9.25
C SER A 250 -1.53 -15.91 8.22
N ALA A 251 -1.34 -14.79 7.52
CA ALA A 251 -2.32 -14.32 6.55
C ALA A 251 -2.40 -15.27 5.33
N PRO A 252 -3.58 -15.37 4.67
CA PRO A 252 -3.70 -16.18 3.47
C PRO A 252 -2.74 -15.71 2.37
N LYS A 253 -2.01 -16.67 1.78
CA LYS A 253 -0.89 -16.38 0.86
C LYS A 253 -1.32 -15.67 -0.43
N ASP A 254 -2.56 -15.85 -0.86
CA ASP A 254 -3.11 -15.27 -2.08
C ASP A 254 -3.40 -13.76 -1.96
N ILE A 255 -3.53 -13.24 -0.74
CA ILE A 255 -3.93 -11.84 -0.51
C ILE A 255 -2.88 -10.85 -1.02
N GLN A 256 -1.59 -11.17 -0.87
CA GLN A 256 -0.52 -10.33 -1.39
C GLN A 256 -0.58 -10.21 -2.92
N ILE A 257 -0.88 -11.30 -3.63
CA ILE A 257 -1.01 -11.28 -5.08
C ILE A 257 -2.25 -10.48 -5.50
N LYS A 258 -3.38 -10.63 -4.79
CA LYS A 258 -4.58 -9.80 -5.01
C LYS A 258 -4.30 -8.31 -4.86
N LEU A 259 -3.50 -7.92 -3.87
CA LEU A 259 -3.07 -6.53 -3.66
C LEU A 259 -2.15 -6.04 -4.78
N VAL A 260 -1.18 -6.85 -5.22
CA VAL A 260 -0.28 -6.53 -6.34
C VAL A 260 -1.09 -6.29 -7.63
N GLU A 261 -2.05 -7.16 -7.93
CA GLU A 261 -2.87 -7.03 -9.12
C GLU A 261 -3.81 -5.81 -9.06
N ALA A 262 -4.36 -5.52 -7.87
CA ALA A 262 -5.16 -4.32 -7.67
C ALA A 262 -4.32 -3.03 -7.76
N ALA A 263 -3.08 -3.05 -7.26
CA ALA A 263 -2.15 -1.93 -7.36
C ALA A 263 -1.78 -1.64 -8.82
N ALA A 264 -1.55 -2.69 -9.62
CA ALA A 264 -1.29 -2.54 -11.05
C ALA A 264 -2.51 -1.96 -11.81
N GLU A 265 -3.72 -2.42 -11.50
CA GLU A 265 -4.96 -1.89 -12.09
C GLU A 265 -5.27 -0.44 -11.65
N ALA A 266 -4.77 -0.04 -10.48
CA ALA A 266 -4.84 1.33 -9.96
C ALA A 266 -3.66 2.23 -10.41
N ASP A 267 -2.76 1.72 -11.27
CA ASP A 267 -1.56 2.41 -11.75
C ASP A 267 -0.63 2.92 -10.62
N VAL A 268 -0.53 2.17 -9.51
CA VAL A 268 0.38 2.48 -8.39
C VAL A 268 1.84 2.26 -8.84
N PRO A 269 2.72 3.29 -8.82
CA PRO A 269 4.06 3.17 -9.39
C PRO A 269 5.03 2.26 -8.62
N TYR A 270 4.93 2.22 -7.29
CA TYR A 270 5.86 1.48 -6.44
C TYR A 270 5.13 0.55 -5.48
N ILE A 271 5.68 -0.65 -5.28
CA ILE A 271 5.20 -1.61 -4.30
C ILE A 271 6.37 -2.01 -3.40
N ILE A 272 6.18 -1.89 -2.08
CA ILE A 272 7.03 -2.50 -1.07
C ILE A 272 6.32 -3.80 -0.64
N PRO A 273 6.68 -4.95 -1.24
CA PRO A 273 6.03 -6.24 -0.96
C PRO A 273 6.37 -6.71 0.45
N ASN A 274 5.61 -7.67 0.97
CA ASN A 274 5.89 -8.23 2.30
C ASN A 274 7.16 -9.09 2.25
N GLY A 275 8.30 -8.51 2.66
CA GLY A 275 9.63 -9.10 2.47
C GLY A 275 10.70 -8.50 3.39
N TRP A 276 10.35 -8.24 4.64
CA TRP A 276 11.09 -7.36 5.56
C TRP A 276 12.32 -7.99 6.23
N GLY A 277 13.17 -8.74 5.51
CA GLY A 277 14.33 -9.33 6.18
C GLY A 277 15.42 -9.80 5.26
N LEU A 278 15.10 -10.64 4.28
CA LEU A 278 16.10 -11.35 3.48
C LEU A 278 16.14 -10.84 2.04
N ASP A 279 17.33 -10.90 1.46
CA ASP A 279 17.49 -10.79 0.02
C ASP A 279 17.03 -12.08 -0.65
N ALA A 280 15.88 -12.03 -1.32
CA ALA A 280 15.32 -13.17 -2.05
C ALA A 280 16.14 -13.57 -3.29
N THR A 281 17.15 -12.80 -3.69
CA THR A 281 18.07 -13.17 -4.78
C THR A 281 19.28 -13.97 -4.27
N HIS A 282 19.59 -13.91 -2.97
CA HIS A 282 20.67 -14.69 -2.39
C HIS A 282 20.27 -16.17 -2.25
N PRO A 283 21.16 -17.14 -2.57
CA PRO A 283 20.84 -18.57 -2.49
C PRO A 283 20.35 -19.04 -1.11
N VAL A 284 20.82 -18.38 -0.04
CA VAL A 284 20.38 -18.69 1.34
C VAL A 284 18.87 -18.56 1.53
N SER A 285 18.22 -17.69 0.74
CA SER A 285 16.77 -17.46 0.83
C SER A 285 15.97 -18.72 0.47
N ASP A 286 16.50 -19.59 -0.38
CA ASP A 286 15.87 -20.86 -0.75
C ASP A 286 15.99 -21.89 0.37
N ASP A 287 17.16 -21.94 1.02
CA ASP A 287 17.42 -22.83 2.16
C ASP A 287 16.53 -22.49 3.37
N VAL A 288 16.13 -21.22 3.51
CA VAL A 288 15.20 -20.80 4.57
C VAL A 288 13.74 -20.74 4.11
N PHE A 289 13.43 -21.25 2.92
CA PHE A 289 12.09 -21.40 2.34
C PHE A 289 11.34 -20.08 2.02
N LEU A 290 12.02 -18.94 2.10
CA LEU A 290 11.43 -17.61 1.90
C LEU A 290 11.72 -17.00 0.51
N GLY A 291 12.80 -17.44 -0.15
CA GLY A 291 13.22 -16.97 -1.46
C GLY A 291 12.20 -17.22 -2.58
N PRO A 292 11.80 -18.48 -2.86
CA PRO A 292 10.89 -18.79 -3.95
C PRO A 292 9.53 -18.07 -3.89
N PRO A 293 8.80 -18.03 -2.75
CA PRO A 293 7.53 -17.29 -2.69
C PRO A 293 7.72 -15.79 -2.88
N GLN A 294 8.82 -15.20 -2.39
CA GLN A 294 9.11 -13.78 -2.55
C GLN A 294 9.44 -13.43 -4.02
N ARG A 295 10.29 -14.23 -4.68
CA ARG A 295 10.61 -14.05 -6.10
C ARG A 295 9.37 -14.21 -7.00
N ALA A 296 8.43 -15.07 -6.64
CA ALA A 296 7.16 -15.20 -7.37
C ALA A 296 6.34 -13.90 -7.33
N VAL A 297 6.37 -13.16 -6.21
CA VAL A 297 5.72 -11.86 -6.07
C VAL A 297 6.41 -10.81 -6.95
N TYR A 298 7.75 -10.75 -6.92
CA TYR A 298 8.52 -9.83 -7.76
C TYR A 298 8.24 -10.06 -9.23
N LYS A 299 8.27 -11.32 -9.65
CA LYS A 299 7.94 -11.73 -11.01
C LYS A 299 6.54 -11.28 -11.39
N ARG A 300 5.55 -11.43 -10.50
CA ARG A 300 4.17 -11.00 -10.77
C ARG A 300 4.07 -9.47 -10.93
N ILE A 301 4.76 -8.71 -10.09
CA ILE A 301 4.83 -7.24 -10.20
C ILE A 301 5.41 -6.83 -11.56
N GLU A 302 6.53 -7.45 -11.96
CA GLU A 302 7.20 -7.19 -13.24
C GLU A 302 6.35 -7.62 -14.45
N GLU A 303 5.71 -8.77 -14.41
CA GLU A 303 4.82 -9.28 -15.47
C GLU A 303 3.62 -8.35 -15.74
N LEU A 304 3.12 -7.66 -14.71
CA LEU A 304 2.02 -6.70 -14.86
C LEU A 304 2.50 -5.38 -15.49
N GLY A 305 3.78 -5.04 -15.39
CA GLY A 305 4.40 -3.90 -16.07
C GLY A 305 3.94 -2.51 -15.62
N LYS A 306 3.25 -2.41 -14.48
CA LYS A 306 2.66 -1.16 -13.96
C LYS A 306 3.40 -0.59 -12.75
N SER A 307 4.05 -1.45 -11.98
CA SER A 307 4.72 -1.08 -10.74
C SER A 307 6.16 -1.59 -10.72
N ALA A 308 7.03 -0.91 -9.97
CA ALA A 308 8.34 -1.43 -9.60
C ALA A 308 8.31 -1.91 -8.14
N TRP A 309 8.97 -3.03 -7.85
CA TRP A 309 9.12 -3.49 -6.47
C TRP A 309 10.35 -2.88 -5.81
N ILE A 310 10.28 -2.61 -4.51
CA ILE A 310 11.40 -2.15 -3.68
C ILE A 310 11.41 -3.00 -2.42
N ASN A 311 12.45 -3.81 -2.22
CA ASN A 311 12.51 -4.74 -1.10
C ASN A 311 13.43 -4.22 0.01
N PHE A 312 12.99 -4.26 1.26
CA PHE A 312 13.77 -3.81 2.40
C PHE A 312 14.45 -5.02 3.08
N VAL A 313 15.77 -5.08 3.00
CA VAL A 313 16.60 -6.15 3.54
C VAL A 313 17.21 -5.68 4.86
N SER A 314 16.63 -6.13 5.97
CA SER A 314 16.99 -5.71 7.34
C SER A 314 17.68 -6.80 8.16
N GLY A 315 17.83 -8.01 7.60
CA GLY A 315 18.12 -9.19 8.39
C GLY A 315 16.95 -9.57 9.29
N PHE A 316 17.22 -10.32 10.36
CA PHE A 316 16.21 -10.57 11.39
C PHE A 316 16.03 -9.36 12.30
N TRP A 317 14.88 -9.27 12.96
CA TRP A 317 14.66 -8.21 13.94
C TRP A 317 15.32 -8.54 15.27
N TYR A 318 16.21 -7.67 15.75
CA TYR A 318 17.13 -7.95 16.84
C TYR A 318 16.40 -8.35 18.14
N GLU A 319 15.57 -7.45 18.67
CA GLU A 319 14.90 -7.61 19.96
C GLU A 319 13.97 -8.82 19.93
N PHE A 320 13.19 -8.94 18.86
CA PHE A 320 12.32 -10.09 18.58
C PHE A 320 13.07 -11.42 18.61
N SER A 321 14.23 -11.48 17.95
CA SER A 321 15.00 -12.70 17.79
C SER A 321 15.81 -13.06 19.04
N LEU A 322 16.23 -12.04 19.80
CA LEU A 322 16.97 -12.20 21.05
C LEU A 322 16.09 -12.85 22.13
N VAL A 323 14.85 -12.40 22.26
CA VAL A 323 13.88 -12.96 23.23
C VAL A 323 12.93 -14.00 22.64
N GLY A 324 13.11 -14.36 21.36
CA GLY A 324 12.31 -15.34 20.62
C GLY A 324 12.55 -16.80 21.02
N GLY A 325 13.42 -17.03 21.99
CA GLY A 325 13.70 -18.35 22.57
C GLY A 325 14.80 -19.13 21.83
N PRO A 326 15.09 -20.36 22.28
CA PRO A 326 16.28 -21.11 21.87
C PRO A 326 16.27 -21.56 20.41
N ASN A 327 15.15 -21.45 19.70
CA ASN A 327 15.07 -21.74 18.26
C ASN A 327 15.55 -20.57 17.40
N ALA A 328 15.57 -19.33 17.91
CA ALA A 328 15.98 -18.14 17.18
C ALA A 328 17.50 -17.95 17.24
N TYR A 329 18.00 -17.02 18.06
CA TYR A 329 19.45 -16.82 18.27
C TYR A 329 20.09 -17.80 19.27
N GLY A 330 19.37 -18.84 19.70
CA GLY A 330 19.90 -19.87 20.59
C GLY A 330 19.83 -19.52 22.08
N PHE A 331 19.29 -18.35 22.43
CA PHE A 331 19.15 -17.89 23.80
C PHE A 331 17.83 -18.34 24.43
N ASP A 332 17.93 -18.91 25.63
CA ASP A 332 16.83 -19.11 26.56
C ASP A 332 17.17 -18.33 27.83
N ILE A 333 16.80 -17.04 27.80
CA ILE A 333 17.17 -16.06 28.83
C ILE A 333 16.50 -16.39 30.16
N ASP A 334 15.26 -16.88 30.12
CA ASP A 334 14.47 -17.25 31.29
C ASP A 334 15.13 -18.40 32.07
N ASN A 335 15.73 -19.37 31.36
CA ASN A 335 16.46 -20.48 31.95
C ASN A 335 17.99 -20.29 32.01
N ARG A 336 18.48 -19.10 31.66
CA ARG A 336 19.92 -18.78 31.56
C ARG A 336 20.71 -19.84 30.81
N SER A 337 20.27 -20.17 29.60
CA SER A 337 21.01 -21.08 28.74
C SER A 337 21.18 -20.54 27.33
N VAL A 338 22.27 -20.96 26.69
CA VAL A 338 22.58 -20.60 25.30
C VAL A 338 23.09 -21.82 24.56
N THR A 339 22.59 -22.00 23.34
CA THR A 339 23.17 -22.91 22.35
C THR A 339 23.89 -22.11 21.28
N PHE A 340 25.22 -22.08 21.35
CA PHE A 340 26.04 -21.53 20.28
C PHE A 340 26.01 -22.45 19.06
N TYR A 341 25.89 -21.85 17.89
CA TYR A 341 25.97 -22.52 16.60
C TYR A 341 27.45 -22.56 16.23
N ASP A 342 27.98 -23.76 16.07
CA ASP A 342 29.41 -24.01 15.95
C ASP A 342 30.19 -23.41 17.14
N ASP A 343 30.99 -22.36 16.94
CA ASP A 343 31.73 -21.66 17.99
C ASP A 343 31.11 -20.31 18.40
N GLY A 344 29.94 -19.96 17.83
CA GLY A 344 29.20 -18.73 18.09
C GLY A 344 29.85 -17.45 17.57
N THR A 345 30.86 -17.53 16.70
CA THR A 345 31.61 -16.35 16.19
C THR A 345 31.11 -15.82 14.85
N ALA A 346 30.32 -16.61 14.12
CA ALA A 346 29.73 -16.21 12.85
C ALA A 346 28.83 -14.98 13.04
N ARG A 347 29.13 -13.88 12.33
CA ARG A 347 28.36 -12.62 12.42
C ARG A 347 27.24 -12.56 11.39
N ILE A 348 26.10 -12.00 11.77
CA ILE A 348 24.96 -11.70 10.89
C ILE A 348 24.59 -10.22 10.98
N ASN A 349 23.96 -9.70 9.92
CA ASN A 349 23.25 -8.44 9.99
C ASN A 349 21.89 -8.62 10.67
N THR A 350 21.53 -7.69 11.54
CA THR A 350 20.25 -7.65 12.27
C THR A 350 19.84 -6.20 12.51
N SER A 351 18.54 -5.93 12.51
CA SER A 351 18.00 -4.58 12.64
C SER A 351 16.91 -4.49 13.69
N THR A 352 16.67 -3.34 14.27
CA THR A 352 15.52 -3.14 15.15
C THR A 352 14.24 -2.87 14.37
N TRP A 353 13.08 -3.04 15.04
CA TRP A 353 11.81 -2.58 14.48
C TRP A 353 11.79 -1.07 14.24
N ASP A 354 12.39 -0.31 15.15
CA ASP A 354 12.45 1.14 15.06
C ASP A 354 13.36 1.60 13.92
N GLN A 355 14.53 0.97 13.73
CA GLN A 355 15.41 1.23 12.59
C GLN A 355 14.74 0.91 11.25
N THR A 356 13.94 -0.18 11.20
CA THR A 356 13.14 -0.50 10.02
C THR A 356 12.11 0.59 9.72
N GLY A 357 11.42 1.09 10.75
CA GLY A 357 10.50 2.22 10.61
C GLY A 357 11.18 3.47 10.06
N ARG A 358 12.35 3.82 10.62
CA ARG A 358 13.16 4.97 10.19
C ARG A 358 13.62 4.81 8.74
N ALA A 359 14.13 3.63 8.37
CA ALA A 359 14.57 3.31 7.02
C ALA A 359 13.46 3.53 5.99
N VAL A 360 12.25 3.04 6.26
CA VAL A 360 11.11 3.24 5.34
C VAL A 360 10.71 4.70 5.26
N ALA A 361 10.56 5.40 6.38
CA ALA A 361 10.14 6.80 6.39
C ALA A 361 11.15 7.72 5.68
N ASN A 362 12.45 7.51 5.95
CA ASN A 362 13.52 8.29 5.32
C ASN A 362 13.67 7.94 3.84
N PHE A 363 13.47 6.68 3.45
CA PHE A 363 13.45 6.28 2.05
C PHE A 363 12.33 6.96 1.27
N LEU A 364 11.11 6.99 1.82
CA LEU A 364 9.98 7.67 1.18
C LEU A 364 10.18 9.18 1.05
N SER A 365 11.02 9.76 1.92
CA SER A 365 11.41 11.17 1.89
C SER A 365 12.51 11.50 0.88
N LEU A 366 13.12 10.51 0.23
CA LEU A 366 14.07 10.74 -0.87
C LEU A 366 13.34 11.30 -2.10
N LYS A 367 14.11 11.91 -3.00
CA LYS A 367 13.56 12.35 -4.28
C LYS A 367 13.03 11.18 -5.10
N GLU A 368 11.90 11.37 -5.79
CA GLU A 368 11.38 10.31 -6.66
C GLU A 368 12.35 10.05 -7.81
N LYS A 369 12.84 11.13 -8.44
CA LYS A 369 13.73 11.12 -9.60
C LYS A 369 14.90 12.09 -9.37
N PRO A 370 16.05 11.88 -10.03
CA PRO A 370 17.16 12.84 -9.95
C PRO A 370 16.80 14.15 -10.64
N GLU A 371 17.29 15.26 -10.09
CA GLU A 371 17.21 16.59 -10.72
C GLU A 371 18.60 17.02 -11.20
N ASN A 372 18.70 17.66 -12.37
CA ASN A 372 19.90 18.40 -12.80
C ASN A 372 21.26 17.68 -12.62
N GLY A 373 21.38 16.44 -13.10
CA GLY A 373 22.65 15.69 -13.04
C GLY A 373 22.98 15.07 -11.68
N GLU A 374 22.03 15.09 -10.73
CA GLU A 374 22.10 14.28 -9.51
C GLU A 374 22.22 12.78 -9.83
N ASP A 375 22.90 12.05 -8.95
CA ASP A 375 23.06 10.60 -9.08
C ASP A 375 21.70 9.91 -8.82
N GLU A 376 21.18 9.23 -9.84
CA GLU A 376 19.93 8.47 -9.77
C GLU A 376 19.93 7.44 -8.62
N ARG A 377 21.10 6.94 -8.21
CA ARG A 377 21.24 5.99 -7.10
C ARG A 377 20.83 6.55 -5.74
N LEU A 378 20.69 7.87 -5.62
CA LEU A 378 20.26 8.56 -4.40
C LEU A 378 18.75 8.84 -4.39
N THR A 379 18.01 8.34 -5.38
CA THR A 379 16.58 8.61 -5.59
C THR A 379 15.79 7.31 -5.56
N ILE A 380 14.48 7.40 -5.33
CA ILE A 380 13.58 6.24 -5.27
C ILE A 380 13.55 5.50 -6.61
N SER A 381 13.57 6.21 -7.75
CA SER A 381 13.62 5.58 -9.07
C SER A 381 14.87 4.73 -9.29
N GLY A 382 15.99 5.08 -8.62
CA GLY A 382 17.21 4.30 -8.62
C GLY A 382 17.08 2.91 -7.98
N PHE A 383 16.05 2.70 -7.15
CA PHE A 383 15.76 1.44 -6.46
C PHE A 383 14.66 0.59 -7.10
N LYS A 384 14.18 0.96 -8.30
CA LYS A 384 13.21 0.14 -9.05
C LYS A 384 13.73 -1.28 -9.24
N ASN A 385 12.95 -2.25 -8.75
CA ASN A 385 13.25 -3.69 -8.78
C ASN A 385 14.59 -4.02 -8.10
N LYS A 386 14.85 -3.39 -6.95
CA LYS A 386 16.08 -3.59 -6.16
C LYS A 386 15.80 -3.70 -4.67
N ASN A 387 16.83 -4.19 -3.98
CA ASN A 387 16.89 -4.23 -2.53
C ASN A 387 17.41 -2.89 -1.97
N VAL A 388 16.91 -2.53 -0.79
CA VAL A 388 17.41 -1.50 0.12
C VAL A 388 17.95 -2.25 1.34
N PHE A 389 19.26 -2.37 1.42
CA PHE A 389 19.99 -3.00 2.52
C PHE A 389 20.25 -1.99 3.63
N PHE A 390 19.90 -2.33 4.86
CA PHE A 390 20.26 -1.56 6.04
C PHE A 390 20.42 -2.51 7.23
N SER A 391 21.16 -2.07 8.23
CA SER A 391 21.43 -2.88 9.42
C SER A 391 21.55 -2.00 10.65
N SER A 392 21.09 -2.47 11.80
CA SER A 392 21.48 -1.88 13.08
C SER A 392 22.84 -2.41 13.52
N PHE A 393 23.07 -3.72 13.35
CA PHE A 393 24.27 -4.38 13.87
C PHE A 393 24.78 -5.48 12.93
N LEU A 394 26.10 -5.62 12.84
CA LEU A 394 26.80 -6.82 12.37
C LEU A 394 27.42 -7.53 13.58
N VAL A 395 26.76 -8.58 14.09
CA VAL A 395 27.11 -9.20 15.37
C VAL A 395 27.00 -10.72 15.36
N SER A 396 27.80 -11.37 16.19
CA SER A 396 27.78 -12.82 16.44
C SER A 396 26.93 -13.17 17.66
N GLN A 397 26.65 -14.48 17.86
CA GLN A 397 26.01 -14.92 19.10
C GLN A 397 26.85 -14.57 20.33
N LYS A 398 28.19 -14.56 20.23
CA LYS A 398 29.05 -14.14 21.35
C LYS A 398 28.88 -12.67 21.69
N ASP A 399 28.80 -11.79 20.69
CA ASP A 399 28.59 -10.36 20.93
C ASP A 399 27.23 -10.11 21.62
N MET A 400 26.18 -10.78 21.13
CA MET A 400 24.85 -10.76 21.74
C MET A 400 24.88 -11.29 23.18
N PHE A 401 25.58 -12.39 23.43
CA PHE A 401 25.68 -12.98 24.76
C PHE A 401 26.36 -12.03 25.74
N GLN A 402 27.45 -11.38 25.34
CA GLN A 402 28.13 -10.39 26.19
C GLN A 402 27.21 -9.21 26.52
N SER A 403 26.39 -8.76 25.57
CA SER A 403 25.37 -7.74 25.83
C SER A 403 24.31 -8.21 26.83
N ILE A 404 23.83 -9.45 26.71
CA ILE A 404 22.90 -10.05 27.68
C ILE A 404 23.51 -10.10 29.09
N LEU A 405 24.78 -10.50 29.23
CA LEU A 405 25.47 -10.53 30.51
C LEU A 405 25.54 -9.13 31.15
N ARG A 406 25.88 -8.10 30.36
CA ARG A 406 25.88 -6.70 30.83
C ARG A 406 24.49 -6.22 31.23
N ALA A 407 23.47 -6.49 30.42
CA ALA A 407 22.09 -6.08 30.68
C ALA A 407 21.49 -6.75 31.93
N THR A 408 21.86 -8.01 32.19
CA THR A 408 21.32 -8.80 33.31
C THR A 408 22.19 -8.72 34.58
N GLY A 409 23.42 -8.20 34.48
CA GLY A 409 24.40 -8.25 35.56
C GLY A 409 24.86 -9.68 35.91
N THR A 410 24.70 -10.64 35.00
CA THR A 410 25.15 -12.03 35.17
C THR A 410 26.53 -12.26 34.55
N LYS A 411 27.12 -13.42 34.82
CA LYS A 411 28.41 -13.86 34.27
C LYS A 411 28.23 -15.16 33.49
N GLU A 412 29.21 -15.51 32.66
CA GLU A 412 29.18 -16.78 31.90
C GLU A 412 28.99 -18.02 32.80
N GLU A 413 29.56 -18.02 34.00
CA GLU A 413 29.42 -19.09 35.00
C GLU A 413 27.98 -19.28 35.50
N ASP A 414 27.11 -18.28 35.35
CA ASP A 414 25.70 -18.34 35.71
C ASP A 414 24.84 -18.99 34.60
N TRP A 415 25.43 -19.30 33.44
CA TRP A 415 24.72 -19.77 32.26
C TRP A 415 25.09 -21.19 31.87
N LYS A 416 24.09 -21.95 31.42
CA LYS A 416 24.33 -23.23 30.76
C LYS A 416 24.69 -22.99 29.29
N ILE A 417 25.97 -23.13 28.97
CA ILE A 417 26.49 -22.96 27.62
C ILE A 417 26.63 -24.32 26.92
N THR A 418 26.00 -24.46 25.76
CA THR A 418 26.12 -25.62 24.88
C THR A 418 26.50 -25.18 23.47
N HIS A 419 27.08 -26.10 22.69
CA HIS A 419 27.45 -25.87 21.29
C HIS A 419 26.83 -26.96 20.43
N GLU A 420 26.31 -26.58 19.27
CA GLU A 420 25.72 -27.50 18.31
C GLU A 420 26.23 -27.15 16.91
N PRO A 421 26.74 -28.12 16.13
CA PRO A 421 27.15 -27.87 14.75
C PRO A 421 25.98 -27.33 13.93
N SER A 422 26.15 -26.17 13.30
CA SER A 422 25.08 -25.47 12.58
C SER A 422 24.48 -26.34 11.46
N GLU A 423 25.31 -27.12 10.77
CA GLU A 423 24.87 -28.04 9.72
C GLU A 423 23.94 -29.14 10.25
N GLN A 424 24.27 -29.73 11.39
CA GLN A 424 23.44 -30.75 12.03
C GLN A 424 22.13 -30.15 12.57
N ARG A 425 22.24 -28.99 13.20
CA ARG A 425 21.09 -28.24 13.74
C ARG A 425 20.09 -27.88 12.65
N TYR A 426 20.57 -27.40 11.50
CA TYR A 426 19.72 -27.09 10.35
C TYR A 426 19.07 -28.35 9.76
N LYS A 427 19.83 -29.43 9.52
CA LYS A 427 19.27 -30.68 8.95
C LYS A 427 18.14 -31.24 9.83
N SER A 428 18.34 -31.31 11.14
CA SER A 428 17.32 -31.78 12.08
C SER A 428 16.10 -30.84 12.15
N ALA A 429 16.33 -29.53 12.08
CA ALA A 429 15.27 -28.53 12.04
C ALA A 429 14.40 -28.65 10.78
N VAL A 430 15.01 -28.83 9.61
CA VAL A 430 14.30 -29.04 8.34
C VAL A 430 13.48 -30.33 8.36
N GLU A 431 14.01 -31.41 8.94
CA GLU A 431 13.25 -32.64 9.11
C GLU A 431 12.03 -32.43 10.02
N SER A 432 12.22 -31.76 11.16
CA SER A 432 11.11 -31.43 12.07
C SER A 432 10.06 -30.54 11.40
N PHE A 433 10.48 -29.56 10.60
CA PHE A 433 9.56 -28.71 9.83
C PHE A 433 8.74 -29.50 8.83
N ARG A 434 9.37 -30.45 8.09
CA ARG A 434 8.67 -31.33 7.14
C ARG A 434 7.62 -32.21 7.81
N GLN A 435 7.77 -32.49 9.11
CA GLN A 435 6.78 -33.20 9.92
C GLN A 435 5.67 -32.28 10.46
N GLY A 436 5.64 -31.00 10.08
CA GLY A 436 4.62 -30.03 10.46
C GLY A 436 4.96 -29.21 11.71
N ASN A 437 6.15 -29.35 12.29
CA ASN A 437 6.55 -28.58 13.47
C ASN A 437 7.03 -27.18 13.08
N ARG A 438 6.30 -26.14 13.53
CA ARG A 438 6.67 -24.73 13.28
C ARG A 438 7.97 -24.32 13.97
N ASP A 439 8.33 -24.92 15.10
CA ASP A 439 9.61 -24.64 15.75
C ASP A 439 10.79 -25.12 14.90
N GLY A 440 10.59 -26.21 14.16
CA GLY A 440 11.56 -26.69 13.16
C GLY A 440 11.79 -25.66 12.05
N PHE A 441 10.74 -24.97 11.61
CA PHE A 441 10.87 -23.89 10.61
C PHE A 441 11.70 -22.73 11.16
N VAL A 442 11.37 -22.24 12.35
CA VAL A 442 12.10 -21.14 13.01
C VAL A 442 13.57 -21.53 13.19
N ARG A 443 13.83 -22.72 13.75
CA ARG A 443 15.20 -23.21 13.96
C ARG A 443 15.99 -23.33 12.67
N ALA A 444 15.38 -23.85 11.59
CA ALA A 444 16.06 -23.97 10.30
C ALA A 444 16.41 -22.59 9.73
N MET A 445 15.43 -21.67 9.72
CA MET A 445 15.59 -20.31 9.21
C MET A 445 16.71 -19.55 9.93
N PHE A 446 16.70 -19.52 11.26
CA PHE A 446 17.72 -18.81 12.03
C PHE A 446 19.09 -19.47 11.92
N THR A 447 19.17 -20.79 12.08
CA THR A 447 20.46 -21.52 12.05
C THR A 447 21.18 -21.32 10.71
N ARG A 448 20.45 -21.38 9.59
CA ARG A 448 21.04 -21.30 8.25
C ARG A 448 21.74 -19.96 7.99
N MET A 449 21.25 -18.88 8.59
CA MET A 449 21.86 -17.55 8.46
C MET A 449 23.21 -17.45 9.16
N PHE A 450 23.49 -18.27 10.17
CA PHE A 450 24.77 -18.32 10.85
C PHE A 450 25.80 -19.25 10.19
N TYR A 451 25.47 -19.89 9.07
CA TYR A 451 26.44 -20.73 8.36
C TYR A 451 27.69 -19.93 8.00
N PRO A 452 28.90 -20.39 8.38
CA PRO A 452 30.12 -19.66 8.09
C PRO A 452 30.39 -19.59 6.58
N GLU A 453 30.64 -18.39 6.05
CA GLU A 453 31.00 -18.17 4.64
C GLU A 453 32.43 -17.59 4.47
N GLY A 454 33.18 -17.46 5.57
CA GLY A 454 34.58 -17.02 5.62
C GLY A 454 34.77 -15.67 6.31
N SER A 455 36.01 -15.33 6.67
CA SER A 455 36.39 -14.03 7.27
C SER A 455 35.59 -13.61 8.53
N GLY A 456 35.08 -14.58 9.31
CA GLY A 456 34.23 -14.33 10.48
C GLY A 456 32.79 -13.91 10.14
N ASN A 457 32.41 -13.96 8.86
CA ASN A 457 31.08 -13.63 8.37
C ASN A 457 30.28 -14.92 8.08
N SER A 458 28.98 -14.74 7.97
CA SER A 458 28.03 -15.80 7.69
C SER A 458 27.17 -15.50 6.47
N ALA A 459 26.34 -16.47 6.07
CA ALA A 459 25.33 -16.28 5.04
C ALA A 459 24.36 -15.12 5.32
N GLY A 460 24.26 -14.66 6.57
CA GLY A 460 23.47 -13.50 6.95
C GLY A 460 24.23 -12.18 7.07
N ALA A 461 25.53 -12.15 6.81
CA ALA A 461 26.32 -10.93 6.79
C ALA A 461 26.26 -10.25 5.40
N PHE A 462 25.07 -9.79 5.00
CA PHE A 462 24.88 -9.21 3.66
C PHE A 462 25.68 -7.92 3.45
N GLU A 463 26.10 -7.20 4.49
CA GLU A 463 26.97 -6.03 4.36
C GLU A 463 28.39 -6.39 3.87
N ALA A 464 28.79 -7.66 3.97
CA ALA A 464 30.07 -8.13 3.45
C ALA A 464 30.10 -8.15 1.92
N THR A 465 28.93 -8.23 1.27
CA THR A 465 28.78 -8.35 -0.19
C THR A 465 27.93 -7.25 -0.81
N ASN A 466 27.27 -6.42 0.01
CA ASN A 466 26.40 -5.33 -0.41
C ASN A 466 26.70 -4.06 0.39
N ASN A 467 26.54 -2.90 -0.24
CA ASN A 467 26.61 -1.63 0.48
C ASN A 467 25.33 -1.43 1.29
N LEU A 468 25.47 -0.99 2.54
CA LEU A 468 24.33 -0.52 3.32
C LEU A 468 23.88 0.87 2.84
N GLN A 469 22.59 1.14 2.97
CA GLN A 469 21.96 2.43 2.69
C GLN A 469 21.80 3.27 3.97
N ASN A 470 22.41 2.87 5.08
CA ASN A 470 22.32 3.59 6.36
C ASN A 470 22.63 5.09 6.21
N ASP A 471 23.76 5.45 5.57
CA ASP A 471 24.15 6.84 5.36
C ASP A 471 23.17 7.60 4.44
N LEU A 472 22.73 6.96 3.35
CA LEU A 472 21.75 7.55 2.42
C LEU A 472 20.42 7.85 3.13
N LEU A 473 20.04 6.97 4.05
CA LEU A 473 18.79 7.03 4.79
C LEU A 473 18.93 7.76 6.11
N ASP A 474 20.07 8.39 6.41
CA ASP A 474 20.34 9.12 7.65
C ASP A 474 19.95 8.29 8.90
N LEU A 475 20.34 7.02 8.89
CA LEU A 475 20.00 6.10 9.98
C LEU A 475 20.98 6.26 11.14
N PRO A 476 20.48 6.46 12.38
CA PRO A 476 21.37 6.58 13.52
C PRO A 476 22.02 5.25 13.85
N ASP A 477 23.22 5.31 14.41
CA ASP A 477 23.81 4.20 15.15
C ASP A 477 22.97 3.92 16.40
N GLU A 478 22.74 2.64 16.67
CA GLU A 478 22.01 2.20 17.86
C GLU A 478 22.97 1.57 18.88
N ASP A 479 22.58 1.54 20.15
CA ASP A 479 23.34 0.88 21.22
C ASP A 479 22.76 -0.52 21.49
N ILE A 480 23.58 -1.55 21.28
CA ILE A 480 23.16 -2.94 21.45
C ILE A 480 22.83 -3.29 22.91
N ASP A 481 23.49 -2.66 23.89
CA ASP A 481 23.25 -2.92 25.31
C ASP A 481 21.94 -2.31 25.78
N GLU A 482 21.62 -1.10 25.30
CA GLU A 482 20.32 -0.47 25.57
C GLU A 482 19.18 -1.30 24.99
N LEU A 483 19.31 -1.76 23.75
CA LEU A 483 18.28 -2.57 23.08
C LEU A 483 18.16 -3.98 23.67
N THR A 484 19.27 -4.61 24.03
CA THR A 484 19.27 -5.89 24.74
C THR A 484 18.53 -5.77 26.06
N LYS A 485 18.85 -4.74 26.85
CA LYS A 485 18.18 -4.47 28.11
C LYS A 485 16.68 -4.24 27.91
N ALA A 486 16.30 -3.40 26.95
CA ALA A 486 14.90 -3.13 26.65
C ALA A 486 14.12 -4.39 26.23
N ALA A 487 14.74 -5.26 25.43
CA ALA A 487 14.15 -6.53 25.01
C ALA A 487 13.92 -7.48 26.20
N ILE A 488 14.91 -7.60 27.09
CA ILE A 488 14.85 -8.47 28.29
C ILE A 488 13.85 -7.94 29.32
N GLU A 489 13.74 -6.63 29.49
CA GLU A 489 12.81 -6.01 30.46
C GLU A 489 11.35 -6.07 29.97
N ASN A 490 11.12 -6.08 28.65
CA ASN A 490 9.78 -6.09 28.05
C ASN A 490 9.58 -7.21 27.01
N PRO A 491 9.81 -8.48 27.36
CA PRO A 491 9.82 -9.57 26.38
C PRO A 491 8.46 -9.77 25.73
N GLU A 492 7.36 -9.49 26.44
CA GLU A 492 5.99 -9.59 25.92
C GLU A 492 5.71 -8.64 24.75
N GLN A 493 6.37 -7.48 24.71
CA GLN A 493 6.27 -6.56 23.57
C GLN A 493 6.78 -7.22 22.29
N PHE A 494 7.80 -8.06 22.42
CA PHE A 494 8.50 -8.69 21.31
C PHE A 494 7.97 -10.10 21.02
N ARG A 495 7.48 -10.83 22.02
CA ARG A 495 6.94 -12.21 21.90
C ARG A 495 5.49 -12.27 21.40
N ARG A 496 4.81 -11.13 21.25
CA ARG A 496 3.36 -10.98 20.99
C ARG A 496 2.77 -11.76 19.81
N ASN A 497 3.59 -12.35 18.93
CA ASN A 497 3.16 -13.05 17.73
C ASN A 497 3.46 -14.58 17.72
N TYR A 498 3.96 -15.16 18.81
CA TYR A 498 4.14 -16.61 18.96
C TYR A 498 3.01 -17.30 19.74
N SER A 499 2.01 -16.54 20.23
CA SER A 499 0.86 -17.06 20.96
C SER A 499 -0.36 -17.32 20.08
#